data_AF-A0A9E5NIG9-F1
#
_entry.id   AF-A0A9E5NIG9-F1
#
_cell.length_a   1.000
_cell.length_b   1.000
_cell.length_c   1.000
_cell.angle_alpha   90.00
_cell.angle_beta   90.00
_cell.angle_gamma   90.00
#
_symmetry.space_group_name_H-M   'P 1'
#
loop_
_entity.id
_entity.type
_entity.pdbx_description
1 polymer ?
#
loop_
_entity_poly.entity_id
_entity_poly.type
_entity_poly.pdbx_seq_one_letter_code
_entity_poly.pdbx_strand_id
1 'polypeptide(L)'
;MQDIAKGAFVLSLTPRALRLLRRMRATSLFVTLRWVQGPCTDDWCQPIPKLEIRPDAVKTRAEGEWVRRNVEGIDVRLSPRVAEAAARHGDRLRIDAIPFVRRFRLKGLTYALRPPKLSIVDNVTSSALHRAIGAQVR
;
A
#
# COMPACT_ATOMS: atom_id res chain seq x y z
N MET A 1 1.26 14.23 -15.88
CA MET A 1 0.33 13.91 -14.79
C MET A 1 -0.92 13.34 -15.44
N GLN A 2 -1.13 12.03 -15.43
CA GLN A 2 -2.30 11.42 -16.09
C GLN A 2 -3.51 11.56 -15.17
N ASP A 3 -4.55 12.23 -15.67
CA ASP A 3 -5.88 12.24 -15.06
C ASP A 3 -6.39 10.80 -14.95
N ILE A 4 -6.26 10.21 -13.76
CA ILE A 4 -6.90 8.93 -13.45
C ILE A 4 -8.40 9.22 -13.42
N ALA A 5 -9.05 9.02 -14.57
CA ALA A 5 -10.45 9.33 -14.80
C ALA A 5 -11.29 8.79 -13.64
N LYS A 6 -12.12 9.67 -13.06
CA LYS A 6 -12.95 9.41 -11.87
C LYS A 6 -13.98 8.27 -12.05
N GLY A 7 -14.00 7.56 -13.18
CA GLY A 7 -14.87 6.42 -13.49
C GLY A 7 -14.19 5.10 -13.87
N ALA A 8 -12.86 4.96 -13.71
CA ALA A 8 -12.14 3.79 -14.27
C ALA A 8 -12.28 2.47 -13.48
N PHE A 9 -12.89 2.46 -12.30
CA PHE A 9 -13.12 1.24 -11.51
C PHE A 9 -14.33 1.43 -10.58
N VAL A 10 -14.95 0.33 -10.18
CA VAL A 10 -16.10 0.33 -9.26
C VAL A 10 -15.62 0.02 -7.85
N LEU A 11 -16.14 0.72 -6.85
CA LEU A 11 -15.83 0.48 -5.44
C LEU A 11 -17.12 0.31 -4.64
N SER A 12 -17.17 -0.73 -3.81
CA SER A 12 -18.33 -1.06 -2.96
C SER A 12 -17.90 -1.49 -1.56
N LEU A 13 -18.77 -1.25 -0.57
CA LEU A 13 -18.64 -1.76 0.79
C LEU A 13 -19.64 -2.90 0.99
N THR A 14 -19.21 -3.99 1.65
CA THR A 14 -20.17 -5.02 2.06
C THR A 14 -21.05 -4.53 3.22
N PRO A 15 -22.26 -5.10 3.41
CA PRO A 15 -23.07 -4.85 4.61
C PRO A 15 -22.30 -5.13 5.92
N ARG A 16 -21.39 -6.11 5.90
CA ARG A 16 -20.54 -6.44 7.04
C ARG A 16 -19.50 -5.37 7.32
N ALA A 17 -18.86 -4.82 6.28
CA ALA A 17 -17.93 -3.71 6.41
C ALA A 17 -18.64 -2.47 6.97
N LEU A 18 -19.80 -2.12 6.43
CA LEU A 18 -20.61 -0.99 6.90
C LEU A 18 -21.00 -1.13 8.37
N ARG A 19 -21.46 -2.32 8.79
CA ARG A 19 -21.77 -2.59 10.20
C ARG A 19 -20.56 -2.40 11.10
N LEU A 20 -19.38 -2.86 10.68
CA LEU A 20 -18.16 -2.68 11.45
C LEU A 20 -17.77 -1.20 11.54
N LEU A 21 -17.80 -0.46 10.42
CA LEU A 21 -17.50 0.98 10.39
C LEU A 21 -18.44 1.78 11.29
N ARG A 22 -19.75 1.52 11.22
CA ARG A 22 -20.75 2.16 12.09
C ARG A 22 -20.49 1.88 13.56
N ARG A 23 -20.16 0.63 13.92
CA ARG A 23 -19.78 0.27 15.31
C ARG A 23 -18.52 1.00 15.76
N MET A 24 -17.57 1.22 14.86
CA MET A 24 -16.34 1.97 15.12
C MET A 24 -16.55 3.49 15.09
N ARG A 25 -17.76 3.96 14.72
CA ARG A 25 -18.06 5.38 14.41
C ARG A 25 -17.11 5.96 13.36
N ALA A 26 -16.64 5.10 12.45
CA ALA A 26 -15.68 5.49 11.44
C ALA A 26 -16.34 6.18 10.26
N THR A 27 -15.75 7.29 9.82
CA THR A 27 -16.27 8.12 8.70
C THR A 27 -15.43 7.98 7.44
N SER A 28 -14.22 7.44 7.58
CA SER A 28 -13.27 7.31 6.49
C SER A 28 -12.54 5.97 6.51
N LEU A 29 -12.10 5.54 5.33
CA LEU A 29 -11.39 4.28 5.12
C LEU A 29 -10.20 4.51 4.21
N PHE A 30 -9.01 4.20 4.70
CA PHE A 30 -7.76 4.35 3.96
C PHE A 30 -7.33 2.99 3.44
N VAL A 31 -7.13 2.88 2.14
CA VAL A 31 -6.69 1.67 1.45
C VAL A 31 -5.31 1.95 0.84
N THR A 32 -4.29 1.32 1.40
CA THR A 32 -2.91 1.47 0.98
C THR A 32 -2.32 0.16 0.49
N LEU A 33 -1.39 0.28 -0.45
CA LEU A 33 -0.50 -0.79 -0.83
C LEU A 33 0.90 -0.46 -0.31
N ARG A 34 1.45 -1.31 0.54
CA ARG A 34 2.81 -1.22 1.07
C ARG A 34 3.63 -2.39 0.58
N TRP A 35 4.92 -2.19 0.35
CA TRP A 35 5.86 -3.28 0.13
C TRP A 35 6.51 -3.60 1.46
N VAL A 36 6.41 -4.86 1.88
CA VAL A 36 7.06 -5.35 3.09
C VAL A 36 8.15 -6.32 2.68
N GLN A 37 9.22 -6.38 3.46
CA GLN A 37 10.25 -7.38 3.24
C GLN A 37 9.61 -8.77 3.34
N GLY A 38 9.71 -9.55 2.26
CA GLY A 38 9.33 -10.96 2.30
C GLY A 38 10.31 -11.78 3.13
N PRO A 39 10.05 -13.08 3.32
CA PRO A 39 11.06 -13.99 3.84
C PRO A 39 12.34 -13.85 3.01
N CYS A 40 13.48 -13.68 3.68
CA CYS A 40 14.78 -13.70 3.02
C CYS A 40 15.38 -15.09 3.22
N THR A 41 15.38 -15.89 2.17
CA THR A 41 16.18 -17.11 2.04
C THR A 41 17.41 -16.81 1.21
N ASP A 42 18.42 -17.68 1.23
CA ASP A 42 19.72 -17.46 0.58
C ASP A 42 19.60 -17.01 -0.90
N ASP A 43 18.56 -17.48 -1.61
CA ASP A 43 18.33 -17.14 -3.03
C ASP A 43 17.18 -16.14 -3.28
N TRP A 44 16.42 -15.75 -2.25
CA TRP A 44 15.15 -15.02 -2.44
C TRP A 44 14.87 -14.05 -1.29
N CYS A 45 15.03 -12.75 -1.55
CA CYS A 45 14.71 -11.68 -0.61
C CYS A 45 13.92 -10.58 -1.36
N GLN A 46 12.73 -10.94 -1.84
CA GLN A 46 11.89 -10.03 -2.63
C GLN A 46 10.85 -9.30 -1.77
N PRO A 47 10.63 -7.98 -1.97
CA PRO A 47 9.54 -7.28 -1.34
C PRO A 47 8.18 -7.85 -1.78
N ILE A 48 7.28 -8.07 -0.83
CA ILE A 48 5.93 -8.60 -1.08
C ILE A 48 4.91 -7.45 -0.96
N PRO A 49 3.97 -7.33 -1.90
CA PRO A 49 2.90 -6.35 -1.79
C PRO A 49 1.94 -6.74 -0.66
N LYS A 50 1.75 -5.82 0.28
CA LYS A 50 0.81 -5.94 1.40
C LYS A 50 -0.22 -4.83 1.30
N LEU A 51 -1.48 -5.22 1.13
CA LEU A 51 -2.59 -4.30 1.22
C LEU A 51 -2.94 -4.05 2.69
N GLU A 52 -3.13 -2.78 3.03
CA GLU A 52 -3.49 -2.33 4.35
C GLU A 52 -4.73 -1.45 4.27
N ILE A 53 -5.71 -1.74 5.13
CA ILE A 53 -6.99 -1.03 5.15
C ILE A 53 -7.27 -0.57 6.57
N ARG A 54 -7.32 0.74 6.80
CA ARG A 54 -7.46 1.34 8.13
C ARG A 54 -8.61 2.34 8.18
N PRO A 55 -9.53 2.25 9.15
CA PRO A 55 -10.52 3.29 9.40
C PRO A 55 -9.88 4.51 10.07
N ASP A 56 -10.34 5.71 9.71
CA ASP A 56 -9.95 7.00 10.31
C ASP A 56 -8.45 7.18 10.60
N ALA A 57 -7.61 6.66 9.71
CA ALA A 57 -6.18 6.77 9.87
C ALA A 57 -5.75 8.25 9.77
N VAL A 58 -5.09 8.76 10.80
CA VAL A 58 -4.36 10.04 10.73
C VAL A 58 -3.37 9.90 9.59
N LYS A 59 -3.51 10.78 8.57
CA LYS A 59 -2.70 10.88 7.33
C LYS A 59 -1.50 9.94 7.37
N THR A 60 -1.69 8.69 6.97
CA THR A 60 -0.53 7.86 6.67
C THR A 60 0.20 8.59 5.56
N ARG A 61 1.52 8.74 5.70
CA ARG A 61 2.41 9.40 4.75
C ARG A 61 2.39 8.63 3.44
N ALA A 62 1.28 8.71 2.71
CA ALA A 62 1.18 8.20 1.37
C ALA A 62 1.98 9.15 0.49
N GLU A 63 2.84 8.55 -0.32
CA GLU A 63 3.57 9.19 -1.39
C GLU A 63 2.56 9.66 -2.45
N GLY A 64 1.91 10.82 -2.24
CA GLY A 64 1.06 11.48 -3.23
C GLY A 64 -0.39 11.76 -2.83
N GLU A 65 -1.14 12.28 -3.79
CA GLU A 65 -2.54 12.68 -3.65
C GLU A 65 -3.46 11.46 -3.62
N TRP A 66 -4.29 11.33 -2.58
CA TRP A 66 -5.21 10.21 -2.43
C TRP A 66 -6.38 10.31 -3.41
N VAL A 67 -6.75 9.18 -4.03
CA VAL A 67 -7.98 9.10 -4.81
C VAL A 67 -9.15 8.86 -3.86
N ARG A 68 -10.08 9.82 -3.82
CA ARG A 68 -11.23 9.81 -2.91
C ARG A 68 -12.49 9.31 -3.60
N ARG A 69 -13.26 8.49 -2.89
CA ARG A 69 -14.59 8.00 -3.29
C ARG A 69 -15.51 8.06 -2.09
N ASN A 70 -16.67 8.70 -2.24
CA ASN A 70 -17.74 8.55 -1.27
C ASN A 70 -18.52 7.27 -1.60
N VAL A 71 -18.59 6.33 -0.65
CA VAL A 71 -19.33 5.08 -0.81
C VAL A 71 -20.22 4.91 0.42
N GLU A 72 -21.53 5.02 0.21
CA GLU A 72 -22.53 4.89 1.29
C GLU A 72 -22.25 5.79 2.50
N GLY A 73 -21.81 7.03 2.25
CA GLY A 73 -21.48 8.01 3.29
C GLY A 73 -20.11 7.84 3.93
N ILE A 74 -19.31 6.86 3.49
CA ILE A 74 -17.93 6.66 3.96
C ILE A 74 -16.95 7.27 2.94
N ASP A 75 -16.02 8.11 3.41
CA ASP A 75 -14.92 8.65 2.60
C ASP A 75 -13.82 7.60 2.44
N VAL A 76 -13.85 6.86 1.33
CA VAL A 76 -12.82 5.87 1.01
C VAL A 76 -11.69 6.54 0.23
N ARG A 77 -10.48 6.45 0.78
CA ARG A 77 -9.26 7.03 0.24
C ARG A 77 -8.32 5.92 -0.21
N LEU A 78 -8.05 5.86 -1.50
CA LEU A 78 -7.16 4.88 -2.13
C LEU A 78 -5.81 5.54 -2.39
N SER A 79 -4.71 4.86 -2.05
CA SER A 79 -3.39 5.36 -2.45
C SER A 79 -3.27 5.37 -3.98
N PRO A 80 -2.45 6.27 -4.57
CA PRO A 80 -2.30 6.38 -6.03
C PRO A 80 -2.06 5.04 -6.72
N ARG A 81 -1.17 4.21 -6.17
CA ARG A 81 -0.83 2.88 -6.71
C ARG A 81 -2.01 1.92 -6.74
N VAL A 82 -2.89 1.96 -5.73
CA VAL A 82 -4.10 1.11 -5.70
C VAL A 82 -5.10 1.59 -6.73
N ALA A 83 -5.33 2.92 -6.79
CA ALA A 83 -6.26 3.50 -7.73
C ALA A 83 -5.82 3.31 -9.19
N GLU A 84 -4.53 3.46 -9.47
CA GLU A 84 -3.95 3.23 -10.79
C GLU A 84 -4.07 1.76 -11.22
N ALA A 85 -3.73 0.82 -10.34
CA ALA A 85 -3.90 -0.61 -10.63
C ALA A 85 -5.37 -0.95 -10.93
N ALA A 86 -6.29 -0.49 -10.08
CA ALA A 86 -7.71 -0.73 -10.29
C ALA A 86 -8.24 -0.09 -11.59
N ALA A 87 -7.84 1.15 -11.87
CA ALA A 87 -8.22 1.88 -13.07
C ALA A 87 -7.70 1.21 -14.35
N ARG A 88 -6.45 0.75 -14.34
CA ARG A 88 -5.82 0.07 -15.48
C ARG A 88 -6.57 -1.19 -15.89
N HIS A 89 -7.13 -1.91 -14.92
CA HIS A 89 -7.78 -3.20 -15.14
C HIS A 89 -9.32 -3.12 -15.14
N GLY A 90 -9.92 -1.94 -14.95
CA GLY A 90 -11.37 -1.82 -14.88
C GLY A 90 -11.97 -2.56 -13.67
N ASP A 91 -11.23 -2.62 -12.57
CA ASP A 91 -11.52 -3.54 -11.46
C ASP A 91 -12.85 -3.23 -10.74
N ARG A 92 -13.44 -4.28 -10.17
CA ARG A 92 -14.59 -4.16 -9.26
C ARG A 92 -14.13 -4.43 -7.83
N LEU A 93 -13.76 -3.36 -7.16
CA LEU A 93 -13.26 -3.37 -5.79
C LEU A 93 -14.39 -3.55 -4.77
N ARG A 94 -14.20 -4.51 -3.87
CA ARG A 94 -15.15 -4.79 -2.78
C ARG A 94 -14.44 -4.85 -1.44
N ILE A 95 -14.76 -3.93 -0.52
CA ILE A 95 -14.23 -3.92 0.84
C ILE A 95 -15.15 -4.73 1.75
N ASP A 96 -14.58 -5.75 2.38
CA ASP A 96 -15.25 -6.64 3.31
C ASP A 96 -14.61 -6.53 4.70
N ALA A 97 -15.39 -6.81 5.75
CA ALA A 97 -14.88 -6.87 7.11
C ALA A 97 -14.60 -8.31 7.52
N ILE A 98 -13.50 -8.48 8.26
CA ILE A 98 -13.12 -9.72 8.92
C ILE A 98 -13.65 -9.62 10.36
N PRO A 99 -14.74 -10.33 10.71
CA PRO A 99 -15.48 -10.11 11.95
C PRO A 99 -14.63 -10.21 13.22
N PHE A 100 -13.76 -11.22 13.26
CA PHE A 100 -13.06 -11.61 14.50
C PHE A 100 -11.89 -10.70 14.86
N VAL A 101 -11.30 -10.02 13.89
CA VAL A 101 -10.07 -9.22 14.08
C VAL A 101 -10.29 -7.73 13.90
N ARG A 102 -11.55 -7.28 13.67
CA ARG A 102 -11.90 -5.88 13.38
C ARG A 102 -11.04 -5.26 12.26
N ARG A 103 -10.66 -6.08 11.28
CA ARG A 103 -9.89 -5.66 10.10
C ARG A 103 -10.77 -5.68 8.85
N PHE A 104 -10.31 -4.99 7.83
CA PHE A 104 -10.92 -5.01 6.51
C PHE A 104 -10.03 -5.75 5.52
N ARG A 105 -10.63 -6.25 4.45
CA ARG A 105 -9.94 -6.82 3.28
C ARG A 105 -10.55 -6.26 2.01
N LEU A 106 -9.72 -6.10 0.98
CA LEU A 106 -10.17 -5.73 -0.35
C LEU A 106 -10.21 -6.99 -1.22
N LYS A 107 -11.24 -7.08 -2.04
CA LYS A 107 -11.39 -8.11 -3.07
C LYS A 107 -11.51 -7.44 -4.43
N GLY A 108 -11.12 -8.18 -5.47
CA GLY A 108 -11.28 -7.75 -6.86
C GLY A 108 -10.24 -6.74 -7.33
N LEU A 109 -9.11 -6.61 -6.63
CA LEU A 109 -7.95 -5.86 -7.11
C LEU A 109 -7.03 -6.79 -7.90
N THR A 110 -6.79 -6.47 -9.16
CA THR A 110 -5.87 -7.19 -10.05
C THR A 110 -4.46 -6.66 -9.83
N TYR A 111 -3.59 -7.47 -9.21
CA TYR A 111 -2.22 -7.06 -8.88
C TYR A 111 -1.24 -7.37 -10.02
N ALA A 112 -1.18 -6.52 -11.04
CA ALA A 112 -0.03 -6.45 -11.96
C ALA A 112 1.01 -5.42 -11.48
N LEU A 113 1.32 -5.45 -10.18
CA LEU A 113 2.15 -4.45 -9.54
C LEU A 113 3.60 -4.94 -9.52
N ARG A 114 4.45 -4.36 -10.38
CA ARG A 114 5.89 -4.53 -10.24
C ARG A 114 6.33 -3.89 -8.92
N PRO A 115 7.23 -4.54 -8.14
CA PRO A 115 7.87 -3.87 -7.01
C PRO A 115 8.50 -2.56 -7.51
N PRO A 116 8.50 -1.49 -6.70
CA PRO A 116 9.34 -0.34 -7.03
C PRO A 116 10.75 -0.90 -7.26
N LYS A 117 11.40 -0.53 -8.37
CA LYS A 117 12.80 -0.90 -8.56
C LYS A 117 13.53 -0.45 -7.30
N LEU A 118 14.07 -1.40 -6.55
CA LEU A 118 15.09 -1.09 -5.56
C LEU A 118 16.21 -0.48 -6.39
N SER A 119 16.32 0.84 -6.40
CA SER A 119 17.61 1.44 -6.63
C SER A 119 18.45 0.93 -5.48
N ILE A 120 19.22 -0.13 -5.74
CA ILE A 120 20.39 -0.41 -4.92
C ILE A 120 21.18 0.91 -5.03
N VAL A 121 21.08 1.72 -3.99
CA VAL A 121 22.09 2.74 -3.76
C VAL A 121 23.27 1.87 -3.42
N ASP A 122 24.13 1.63 -4.41
CA ASP A 122 25.42 1.00 -4.20
C ASP A 122 26.14 1.85 -3.16
N ASN A 123 26.02 1.48 -1.89
CA ASN A 123 26.98 1.87 -0.86
C ASN A 123 28.27 1.05 -1.12
N VAL A 124 28.83 1.20 -2.33
CA VAL A 124 30.20 0.81 -2.62
C VAL A 124 31.08 1.98 -2.22
N THR A 125 31.30 2.09 -0.91
CA THR A 125 32.57 2.59 -0.36
C THR A 125 32.97 1.77 0.88
N SER A 126 32.62 0.49 0.92
CA SER A 126 33.32 -0.48 1.80
C SER A 126 34.56 -1.03 1.09
N SER A 127 35.56 -0.17 0.92
CA SER A 127 36.94 -0.58 0.56
C SER A 127 38.00 0.52 0.76
N ALA A 128 37.61 1.73 1.17
CA ALA A 128 38.57 2.80 1.52
C ALA A 128 38.91 2.88 3.02
N LEU A 129 38.27 2.11 3.90
CA LEU A 129 38.44 2.22 5.35
C LEU A 129 39.35 1.15 5.99
N HIS A 130 39.99 0.28 5.19
CA HIS A 130 40.99 -0.70 5.65
C HIS A 130 42.42 -0.42 5.16
N ARG A 131 42.72 0.78 4.66
CA ARG A 131 44.10 1.20 4.26
C ARG A 131 44.63 2.42 5.02
N ALA A 132 44.15 2.69 6.23
CA ALA A 132 44.63 3.80 7.07
C ALA A 132 44.96 3.39 8.51
N ILE A 133 45.26 2.10 8.77
CA ILE A 133 45.79 1.63 10.06
C ILE A 133 47.01 0.72 9.79
N GLY A 134 47.98 1.24 9.04
CA GLY A 134 49.16 0.47 8.63
C GLY A 134 50.33 1.31 8.12
N ALA A 135 50.41 2.59 8.48
CA ALA A 135 51.53 3.46 8.12
C ALA A 135 51.77 4.54 9.18
N GLN A 136 52.07 4.14 10.41
CA GLN A 136 52.78 5.01 11.37
C GLN A 136 53.53 4.16 12.40
N VAL A 137 54.48 3.37 11.89
CA VAL A 137 55.66 2.94 12.65
C VAL A 137 56.85 3.39 11.84
N ARG A 138 57.37 4.57 12.19
CA ARG A 138 58.77 4.98 12.12
C ARG A 138 58.90 6.33 12.81
#